data_AF-A0A2P7TRI8-F1
#
_entry.id   AF-A0A2P7TRI8-F1
#
_cell.length_a   1.000
_cell.length_b   1.000
_cell.length_c   1.000
_cell.angle_alpha   90.00
_cell.angle_beta   90.00
_cell.angle_gamma   90.00
#
_symmetry.space_group_name_H-M   'P 1'
#
loop_
_entity.id
_entity.type
_entity.pdbx_description
1 polymer ?
#
loop_
_entity_poly.entity_id
_entity_poly.type
_entity_poly.pdbx_seq_one_letter_code
_entity_poly.pdbx_strand_id
1 'polypeptide(L)'
;MSPLFQNISKPYLTNTINMNIIITNAEEAGMPAEMAENCRQLLQWRIEDEYDFLPDEGDDVTILYSEKDPLQETDEMDEHAYFIYFGVAKVEAPDETDRSKATVYLDLAY
;
A
#
# COMPACT_ATOMS: atom_id res chain seq x y z
N MET A 1 -7.39 0.47 39.26
CA MET A 1 -6.22 0.33 38.37
C MET A 1 -6.76 0.38 36.96
N SER A 2 -6.67 1.53 36.31
CA SER A 2 -7.16 1.71 34.94
C SER A 2 -6.04 1.34 33.97
N PRO A 3 -6.30 0.60 32.88
CA PRO A 3 -5.27 0.37 31.88
C PRO A 3 -5.04 1.65 31.09
N LEU A 4 -3.76 2.00 30.97
CA LEU A 4 -3.24 3.07 30.15
C LEU A 4 -3.60 2.77 28.69
N PHE A 5 -4.48 3.58 28.10
CA PHE A 5 -4.53 3.72 26.65
C PHE A 5 -3.16 4.25 26.22
N GLN A 6 -2.33 3.36 25.66
CA GLN A 6 -1.09 3.78 25.03
C GLN A 6 -1.46 4.60 23.81
N ASN A 7 -1.21 5.90 23.98
CA ASN A 7 -1.23 6.92 22.96
C ASN A 7 -0.26 6.50 21.85
N ILE A 8 -0.77 5.94 20.76
CA ILE A 8 0.02 5.64 19.58
C ILE A 8 0.32 6.99 18.91
N SER A 9 1.40 7.64 19.34
CA SER A 9 1.91 8.82 18.65
C SER A 9 2.28 8.38 17.24
N LYS A 10 1.55 8.82 16.22
CA LYS A 10 1.90 8.65 14.79
C LYS A 10 3.27 9.30 14.55
N PRO A 11 4.39 8.57 14.39
CA PRO A 11 5.70 9.14 14.13
C PRO A 11 6.09 8.84 12.68
N TYR A 12 5.28 9.26 11.70
CA TYR A 12 5.56 8.98 10.28
C TYR A 12 5.49 10.25 9.44
N LEU A 13 6.34 11.22 9.80
CA LEU A 13 6.76 12.30 8.90
C LEU A 13 8.27 12.52 9.04
N THR A 14 9.04 11.43 9.01
CA THR A 14 10.50 11.48 8.97
C THR A 14 10.99 10.48 7.94
N ASN A 15 11.36 11.00 6.76
CA ASN A 15 11.81 10.29 5.56
C ASN A 15 10.80 9.33 4.96
N THR A 16 9.83 9.86 4.21
CA THR A 16 9.09 9.04 3.23
C THR A 16 10.10 8.54 2.20
N ILE A 17 10.43 7.26 2.30
CA ILE A 17 11.15 6.53 1.27
C ILE A 17 10.14 6.38 0.12
N ASN A 18 10.21 7.23 -0.89
CA ASN A 18 9.24 7.17 -1.99
C ASN A 18 9.60 6.04 -2.96
N MET A 19 9.21 4.82 -2.60
CA MET A 19 9.08 3.72 -3.56
C MET A 19 8.02 4.08 -4.59
N ASN A 20 8.29 3.82 -5.86
CA ASN A 20 7.34 4.08 -6.92
C ASN A 20 6.45 2.84 -7.14
N ILE A 21 5.13 3.00 -7.00
CA ILE A 21 4.16 1.92 -7.23
C ILE A 21 3.48 2.12 -8.59
N ILE A 22 3.48 1.07 -9.42
CA ILE A 22 2.77 1.06 -10.71
C ILE A 22 1.76 -0.07 -10.70
N ILE A 23 0.47 0.27 -10.81
CA ILE A 23 -0.59 -0.71 -11.06
C ILE A 23 -0.71 -0.89 -12.58
N THR A 24 -0.25 -2.03 -13.10
CA THR A 24 -0.03 -2.23 -14.53
C THR A 24 -1.31 -2.47 -15.34
N ASN A 25 -2.35 -3.02 -14.72
CA ASN A 25 -3.61 -3.37 -15.38
C ASN A 25 -4.82 -2.55 -14.89
N ALA A 26 -4.61 -1.39 -14.24
CA ALA A 26 -5.69 -0.60 -13.65
C ALA A 26 -6.79 -0.19 -14.65
N GLU A 27 -6.41 0.25 -15.85
CA GLU A 27 -7.37 0.65 -16.90
C GLU A 27 -8.15 -0.56 -17.43
N GLU A 28 -7.47 -1.68 -17.66
CA GLU A 28 -8.09 -2.94 -18.13
C GLU A 28 -9.08 -3.50 -17.11
N ALA A 29 -8.77 -3.33 -15.81
CA ALA A 29 -9.64 -3.69 -14.70
C ALA A 29 -10.83 -2.73 -14.50
N GLY A 30 -10.90 -1.62 -15.26
CA GLY A 30 -11.92 -0.59 -15.10
C GLY A 30 -11.80 0.20 -13.80
N MET A 31 -10.62 0.25 -13.19
CA MET A 31 -10.37 0.99 -11.95
C MET A 31 -10.37 2.51 -12.22
N PRO A 32 -11.19 3.29 -11.52
CA PRO A 32 -11.15 4.76 -11.62
C PRO A 32 -9.78 5.32 -11.28
N ALA A 33 -9.35 6.39 -11.97
CA ALA A 33 -8.02 6.98 -11.76
C ALA A 33 -7.75 7.42 -10.32
N GLU A 34 -8.76 7.95 -9.63
CA GLU A 34 -8.68 8.34 -8.22
C GLU A 34 -8.52 7.12 -7.31
N MET A 35 -9.25 6.03 -7.59
CA MET A 35 -9.11 4.77 -6.86
C MET A 35 -7.72 4.16 -7.06
N ALA A 36 -7.19 4.19 -8.29
CA ALA A 36 -5.83 3.72 -8.58
C ALA A 36 -4.78 4.52 -7.80
N GLU A 37 -4.95 5.84 -7.68
CA GLU A 37 -4.04 6.68 -6.91
C GLU A 37 -4.08 6.39 -5.41
N ASN A 38 -5.28 6.18 -4.86
CA ASN A 38 -5.43 5.76 -3.47
C ASN A 38 -4.80 4.38 -3.24
N CYS A 39 -5.02 3.42 -4.15
CA CYS A 39 -4.42 2.10 -4.08
C CYS A 39 -2.89 2.17 -4.12
N ARG A 40 -2.30 3.03 -4.96
CA ARG A 40 -0.83 3.22 -5.00
C ARG A 40 -0.26 3.63 -3.65
N GLN A 41 -0.90 4.58 -2.97
CA GLN A 41 -0.46 5.03 -1.65
C GLN A 41 -0.62 3.93 -0.59
N LEU A 42 -1.79 3.26 -0.56
CA LEU A 42 -2.03 2.16 0.36
C LEU A 42 -1.06 0.98 0.15
N LEU A 43 -0.76 0.64 -1.11
CA LEU A 43 0.20 -0.42 -1.46
C LEU A 43 1.61 -0.05 -1.01
N GLN A 44 2.02 1.20 -1.20
CA GLN A 44 3.31 1.67 -0.71
C GLN A 44 3.41 1.47 0.81
N TRP A 45 2.43 1.96 1.58
CA TRP A 45 2.42 1.81 3.04
C TRP A 45 2.38 0.34 3.46
N ARG A 46 1.61 -0.48 2.75
CA ARG A 46 1.53 -1.92 3.01
C ARG A 46 2.88 -2.60 2.82
N ILE A 47 3.58 -2.29 1.74
CA ILE A 47 4.90 -2.85 1.47
C ILE A 47 5.94 -2.35 2.49
N GLU A 48 5.87 -1.07 2.87
CA GLU A 48 6.73 -0.51 3.91
C GLU A 48 6.52 -1.18 5.29
N ASP A 49 5.28 -1.53 5.62
CA ASP A 49 4.90 -2.17 6.89
C ASP A 49 5.21 -3.68 6.92
N GLU A 50 4.94 -4.42 5.83
CA GLU A 50 5.05 -5.88 5.84
C GLU A 50 6.42 -6.44 5.47
N TYR A 51 7.17 -5.73 4.62
CA TYR A 51 8.42 -6.26 4.07
C TYR A 51 9.60 -5.58 4.74
N ASP A 52 10.60 -6.36 5.15
CA ASP A 52 11.88 -5.85 5.69
C ASP A 52 12.75 -5.20 4.60
N PHE A 53 12.51 -5.52 3.32
CA PHE A 53 13.12 -4.90 2.14
C PHE A 53 12.06 -4.64 1.04
N LEU A 54 12.21 -5.24 -0.13
CA LEU A 54 11.22 -5.21 -1.21
C LEU A 54 10.52 -6.57 -1.29
N PRO A 55 9.28 -6.61 -1.81
CA PRO A 55 8.65 -7.88 -2.14
C PRO A 55 9.40 -8.57 -3.28
N ASP A 56 9.25 -9.88 -3.39
CA ASP A 56 9.74 -10.66 -4.52
C ASP A 56 8.70 -10.70 -5.67
N GLU A 57 9.16 -10.97 -6.88
CA GLU A 57 8.26 -11.22 -8.02
C GLU A 57 7.40 -12.47 -7.74
N GLY A 58 6.09 -12.32 -7.87
CA GLY A 58 5.10 -13.35 -7.56
C GLY A 58 4.51 -13.28 -6.14
N ASP A 59 4.96 -12.35 -5.29
CA ASP A 59 4.35 -12.12 -3.99
C ASP A 59 2.96 -11.49 -4.12
N ASP A 60 2.09 -11.78 -3.15
CA ASP A 60 0.76 -11.17 -3.03
C ASP A 60 0.78 -10.00 -2.04
N VAL A 61 0.21 -8.87 -2.45
CA VAL A 61 0.00 -7.68 -1.59
C VAL A 61 -1.48 -7.39 -1.52
N THR A 62 -2.03 -7.40 -0.30
CA THR A 62 -3.45 -7.12 -0.06
C THR A 62 -3.63 -5.82 0.71
N ILE A 63 -4.54 -4.97 0.25
CA ILE A 63 -4.93 -3.72 0.92
C ILE A 63 -6.40 -3.76 1.32
N LEU A 64 -6.74 -3.03 2.38
CA LEU A 64 -8.13 -2.73 2.74
C LEU A 64 -8.51 -1.37 2.14
N TYR A 65 -9.63 -1.31 1.43
CA TYR A 65 -10.11 -0.10 0.77
C TYR A 65 -11.52 0.27 1.24
N SER A 66 -11.74 1.55 1.55
CA SER A 66 -13.04 2.14 1.86
C SER A 66 -13.31 3.29 0.90
N GLU A 67 -14.52 3.37 0.36
CA GLU A 67 -14.90 4.53 -0.47
C GLU A 67 -15.12 5.81 0.36
N LYS A 68 -15.39 5.67 1.67
CA LYS A 68 -15.61 6.81 2.58
C LYS A 68 -14.32 7.35 3.16
N ASP A 69 -13.35 6.48 3.38
CA ASP A 69 -12.01 6.82 3.85
C ASP A 69 -10.94 6.04 3.08
N PRO A 70 -10.66 6.41 1.81
CA PRO A 70 -9.77 5.65 0.92
C PRO A 70 -8.33 5.53 1.40
N LEU A 71 -7.89 6.44 2.28
CA LEU A 71 -6.53 6.47 2.81
C LEU A 71 -6.48 6.14 4.31
N GLN A 72 -7.61 5.77 4.92
CA GLN A 72 -7.69 5.37 6.33
C GLN A 72 -7.11 6.43 7.28
N GLU A 73 -7.38 7.71 6.99
CA GLU A 73 -6.88 8.83 7.79
C GLU A 73 -7.68 9.02 9.08
N THR A 74 -8.91 8.50 9.11
CA THR A 74 -9.82 8.57 10.25
C THR A 74 -9.74 7.30 11.11
N ASP A 75 -10.08 7.42 12.39
CA ASP A 75 -10.21 6.27 13.29
C ASP A 75 -11.60 5.60 13.18
N GLU A 76 -12.39 5.93 12.15
CA GLU A 76 -13.74 5.40 11.95
C GLU A 76 -13.70 4.07 11.18
N MET A 77 -14.32 3.03 11.74
CA MET A 77 -14.47 1.76 11.04
C MET A 77 -15.58 1.86 9.99
N ASP A 78 -15.23 1.67 8.71
CA ASP A 78 -16.22 1.50 7.65
C ASP A 78 -16.57 0.02 7.45
N GLU A 79 -17.82 -0.35 7.77
CA GLU A 79 -18.33 -1.72 7.60
C GLU A 79 -18.43 -2.17 6.14
N HIS A 80 -18.32 -1.24 5.20
CA HIS A 80 -18.32 -1.51 3.76
C HIS A 80 -16.91 -1.55 3.15
N ALA A 81 -15.87 -1.42 3.96
CA ALA A 81 -14.51 -1.60 3.46
C ALA A 81 -14.31 -3.04 2.94
N TYR A 82 -13.52 -3.18 1.87
CA TYR A 82 -13.27 -4.45 1.21
C TYR A 82 -11.79 -4.63 0.88
N PHE A 83 -11.35 -5.88 0.80
CA PHE A 83 -9.98 -6.19 0.42
C PHE A 83 -9.80 -6.12 -1.10
N ILE A 84 -8.66 -5.58 -1.51
CA ILE A 84 -8.20 -5.60 -2.90
C ILE A 84 -6.88 -6.36 -2.93
N TYR A 85 -6.81 -7.35 -3.81
CA TYR A 85 -5.69 -8.26 -3.95
C TYR A 85 -4.84 -7.87 -5.16
N PHE A 86 -3.53 -7.78 -4.96
CA PHE A 86 -2.56 -7.49 -6.01
C PHE A 86 -1.46 -8.54 -6.00
N GLY A 87 -0.97 -8.91 -7.18
CA GLY A 87 0.24 -9.71 -7.35
C GLY A 87 1.40 -8.84 -7.83
N VAL A 88 2.59 -9.06 -7.27
CA VAL A 88 3.82 -8.35 -7.70
C VAL A 88 4.29 -8.94 -9.01
N ALA A 89 4.12 -8.19 -10.09
CA ALA A 89 4.50 -8.60 -11.44
C ALA A 89 6.00 -8.45 -11.69
N LYS A 90 6.63 -7.43 -11.07
CA LYS A 90 8.06 -7.14 -11.21
C LYS A 90 8.52 -6.16 -10.14
N VAL A 91 9.78 -6.26 -9.74
CA VAL A 91 10.48 -5.23 -8.97
C VAL A 91 11.73 -4.75 -9.71
N GLU A 92 11.88 -3.43 -9.85
CA GLU A 92 13.07 -2.79 -10.38
C GLU A 92 13.74 -1.97 -9.26
N ALA A 93 14.89 -2.44 -8.77
CA ALA A 93 15.67 -1.74 -7.75
C ALA A 93 17.13 -1.65 -8.19
N PRO A 94 17.70 -0.43 -8.34
CA PRO A 94 19.12 -0.26 -8.62
C PRO A 94 20.03 -0.79 -7.49
N ASP A 95 19.49 -0.80 -6.27
CA ASP A 95 20.07 -1.36 -5.04
C ASP A 95 18.91 -1.94 -4.23
N GLU A 96 18.89 -3.25 -3.99
CA GLU A 96 17.82 -3.95 -3.26
C GLU A 96 17.64 -3.45 -1.82
N THR A 97 18.65 -2.76 -1.28
CA THR A 97 18.60 -2.18 0.07
C THR A 97 18.10 -0.73 0.10
N ASP A 98 18.01 -0.05 -1.05
CA ASP A 98 17.52 1.32 -1.17
C ASP A 98 16.13 1.37 -1.82
N ARG A 99 15.12 1.16 -0.98
CA ARG A 99 13.70 1.21 -1.37
C ARG A 99 13.27 2.54 -2.01
N SER A 100 13.99 3.65 -1.76
CA SER A 100 13.59 4.98 -2.25
C SER A 100 13.80 5.17 -3.76
N LYS A 101 14.52 4.24 -4.39
CA LYS A 101 14.74 4.20 -5.83
C LYS A 101 14.05 3.02 -6.51
N ALA A 102 13.34 2.21 -5.74
CA ALA A 102 12.68 1.02 -6.26
C ALA A 102 11.37 1.39 -6.96
N THR A 103 11.08 0.67 -8.05
CA THR A 103 9.76 0.66 -8.68
C THR A 103 9.18 -0.75 -8.55
N VAL A 104 8.00 -0.85 -7.96
CA VAL A 104 7.25 -2.12 -7.84
C VAL A 104 6.06 -2.05 -8.78
N TYR A 105 5.97 -3.05 -9.65
CA TYR A 105 4.88 -3.23 -10.61
C TYR A 105 3.93 -4.27 -10.03
N LEU A 106 2.65 -3.92 -9.90
CA LEU A 106 1.62 -4.78 -9.37
C LEU A 106 0.45 -4.89 -10.34
N ASP A 107 -0.09 -6.10 -10.47
CA ASP A 107 -1.33 -6.37 -11.18
C ASP A 107 -2.46 -6.61 -10.18
N LEU A 108 -3.64 -6.07 -10.46
CA LEU A 108 -4.85 -6.49 -9.78
C LEU A 108 -5.07 -7.99 -10.01
N ALA A 109 -5.17 -8.76 -8.93
CA ALA A 109 -5.44 -10.19 -8.97
C ALA A 109 -6.96 -10.43 -9.16
N TYR A 110 -7.30 -11.30 -10.10
CA TYR A 110 -8.69 -11.65 -10.47
C TYR A 110 -9.14 -12.98 -9.86
#